data_AF-A0A3E0GYH3-F1
#
_entry.id   AF-A0A3E0GYH3-F1
#
_cell.length_a   1.000
_cell.length_b   1.000
_cell.length_c   1.000
_cell.angle_alpha   90.00
_cell.angle_beta   90.00
_cell.angle_gamma   90.00
#
_symmetry.space_group_name_H-M   'P 1'
#
loop_
_entity.id
_entity.type
_entity.pdbx_description
1 polymer ?
#
loop_
_entity_poly.entity_id
_entity_poly.type
_entity_poly.pdbx_seq_one_letter_code
_entity_poly.pdbx_strand_id
1 'polypeptide(L)'
;MHSLPVLLAWLGTGHGREQADQCLRRELGEKLATIARTGPDALIAAAAFAHVRTVVEKLAAPTPDRPCWQTRWFEILDLAPGALQDHLAALAADPDVPGVCSATWLDISRGQVGATTIAPQTRHLSTAATAMPGMPVIPSRQMSRR
;
A
#
# COMPACT_ATOMS: atom_id res chain seq x y z
N MET A 1 -17.40 16.80 19.13
CA MET A 1 -16.16 16.65 18.35
C MET A 1 -15.20 15.77 19.13
N HIS A 2 -14.79 14.61 18.59
CA HIS A 2 -13.70 13.86 19.19
C HIS A 2 -12.38 14.62 18.98
N SER A 3 -11.54 14.65 20.01
CA SER A 3 -10.21 15.26 19.91
C SER A 3 -9.30 14.41 19.02
N LEU A 4 -8.32 15.04 18.37
CA LEU A 4 -7.36 14.37 17.50
C LEU A 4 -6.66 13.14 18.16
N PRO A 5 -6.28 13.18 19.45
CA PRO A 5 -5.73 12.00 20.13
C PRO A 5 -6.70 10.82 20.19
N VAL A 6 -8.00 11.07 20.37
CA VAL A 6 -9.03 10.02 20.39
C VAL A 6 -9.18 9.37 19.01
N LEU A 7 -9.15 10.18 17.96
CA LEU A 7 -9.18 9.67 16.59
C LEU A 7 -7.96 8.80 16.29
N LEU A 8 -6.75 9.25 16.66
CA LEU A 8 -5.51 8.48 16.48
C LEU A 8 -5.50 7.18 17.30
N ALA A 9 -6.03 7.21 18.52
CA ALA A 9 -6.18 6.02 19.34
C ALA A 9 -7.14 5.01 18.69
N TRP A 10 -8.31 5.45 18.23
CA TRP A 10 -9.26 4.61 17.51
C TRP A 10 -8.69 4.07 16.19
N LEU A 11 -8.01 4.92 15.40
CA LEU A 11 -7.27 4.51 14.19
C LEU A 11 -6.33 3.34 14.50
N GLY A 12 -5.58 3.43 15.60
CA GLY A 12 -4.65 2.39 16.05
C GLY A 12 -5.31 1.09 16.53
N THR A 13 -6.61 1.07 16.80
CA THR A 13 -7.33 -0.17 17.18
C THR A 13 -7.63 -1.08 16.00
N GLY A 14 -7.68 -0.54 14.77
CA GLY A 14 -8.16 -1.27 13.60
C GLY A 14 -9.65 -1.66 13.64
N HIS A 15 -10.40 -1.25 14.66
CA HIS A 15 -11.80 -1.65 14.82
C HIS A 15 -12.68 -1.10 13.70
N GLY A 16 -13.47 -1.98 13.07
CA GLY A 16 -14.35 -1.63 11.95
C GLY A 16 -13.61 -1.41 10.62
N ARG A 17 -12.39 -1.93 10.47
CA ARG A 17 -11.60 -1.83 9.23
C ARG A 17 -11.41 -3.18 8.57
N GLU A 18 -11.43 -3.15 7.24
CA GLU A 18 -10.90 -4.23 6.41
C GLU A 18 -9.43 -4.45 6.76
N GLN A 19 -9.01 -5.71 6.89
CA GLN A 19 -7.61 -6.03 7.15
C GLN A 19 -6.76 -5.68 5.91
N ALA A 20 -5.53 -5.22 6.11
CA ALA A 20 -4.70 -4.75 5.02
C ALA A 20 -4.47 -5.81 3.92
N ASP A 21 -4.34 -7.09 4.30
CA ASP A 21 -4.18 -8.19 3.35
C ASP A 21 -5.46 -8.48 2.56
N GLN A 22 -6.64 -8.37 3.19
CA GLN A 22 -7.93 -8.49 2.52
C GLN A 22 -8.13 -7.37 1.49
N CYS A 23 -7.83 -6.14 1.91
CA CYS A 23 -7.87 -4.96 1.04
C CYS A 23 -6.94 -5.13 -0.16
N LEU A 24 -5.68 -5.54 0.07
CA LEU A 24 -4.72 -5.77 -1.02
C LEU A 24 -5.18 -6.85 -2.00
N ARG A 25 -5.74 -7.96 -1.52
CA ARG A 25 -6.29 -9.01 -2.40
C ARG A 25 -7.43 -8.47 -3.27
N ARG A 26 -8.38 -7.77 -2.65
CA ARG A 26 -9.53 -7.19 -3.36
C ARG A 26 -9.10 -6.16 -4.40
N GLU A 27 -8.28 -5.17 -4.03
CA GLU A 27 -7.78 -4.14 -4.94
C GLU A 27 -6.94 -4.75 -6.07
N LEU A 28 -6.08 -5.73 -5.77
CA LEU A 28 -5.30 -6.40 -6.80
C LEU A 28 -6.19 -7.15 -7.79
N GLY A 29 -7.23 -7.84 -7.29
CA GLY A 29 -8.24 -8.49 -8.12
C GLY A 29 -8.97 -7.50 -9.03
N GLU A 30 -9.42 -6.38 -8.47
CA GLU A 30 -10.08 -5.31 -9.23
C GLU A 30 -9.16 -4.75 -10.32
N LYS A 31 -7.87 -4.48 -10.02
CA LYS A 31 -6.93 -3.98 -11.03
C LYS A 31 -6.63 -5.02 -12.11
N LEU A 32 -6.38 -6.27 -11.72
CA LEU A 32 -6.10 -7.32 -12.70
C LEU A 32 -7.32 -7.64 -13.57
N ALA A 33 -8.54 -7.59 -13.05
CA ALA A 33 -9.75 -7.73 -13.86
C ALA A 33 -9.90 -6.63 -14.94
N THR A 34 -9.31 -5.45 -14.73
CA THR A 34 -9.32 -4.38 -15.75
C THR A 34 -8.25 -4.53 -16.82
N ILE A 35 -7.18 -5.28 -16.57
CA ILE A 35 -5.99 -5.34 -17.42
C ILE A 35 -5.80 -6.72 -18.06
N ALA A 36 -6.12 -7.79 -17.33
CA ALA A 36 -5.96 -9.18 -17.75
C ALA A 36 -7.34 -9.85 -17.90
N ARG A 37 -7.54 -10.57 -19.01
CA ARG A 37 -8.86 -11.11 -19.37
C ARG A 37 -9.28 -12.37 -18.58
N THR A 38 -8.38 -13.06 -17.88
CA THR A 38 -8.71 -14.23 -17.04
C THR A 38 -7.59 -14.59 -16.04
N GLY A 39 -7.96 -15.18 -14.88
CA GLY A 39 -7.14 -16.22 -14.23
C GLY A 39 -6.41 -15.99 -12.89
N PRO A 40 -6.31 -14.80 -12.28
CA PRO A 40 -5.48 -14.66 -11.08
C PRO A 40 -6.22 -14.92 -9.76
N ASP A 41 -7.55 -15.09 -9.75
CA ASP A 41 -8.35 -15.13 -8.50
C ASP A 41 -7.84 -16.17 -7.49
N ALA A 42 -7.51 -17.38 -7.97
CA ALA A 42 -6.95 -18.44 -7.11
C ALA A 42 -5.55 -18.07 -6.58
N LEU A 43 -4.72 -17.42 -7.40
CA LEU A 43 -3.38 -16.97 -7.01
C LEU A 43 -3.45 -15.84 -5.98
N ILE A 44 -4.38 -14.90 -6.17
CA ILE A 44 -4.64 -13.78 -5.26
C ILE A 44 -5.17 -14.30 -3.92
N ALA A 45 -6.12 -15.25 -3.95
CA ALA A 45 -6.67 -15.86 -2.74
C ALA A 45 -5.58 -16.60 -1.94
N ALA A 46 -4.64 -17.27 -2.62
CA ALA A 46 -3.53 -17.97 -1.99
C ALA A 46 -2.37 -17.05 -1.55
N ALA A 47 -2.37 -15.77 -1.94
CA ALA A 47 -1.26 -14.87 -1.67
C ALA A 47 -1.10 -14.57 -0.17
N ALA A 48 0.16 -14.60 0.27
CA ALA A 48 0.55 -14.18 1.61
C ALA A 48 1.25 -12.82 1.55
N PHE A 49 0.86 -11.94 2.48
CA PHE A 49 1.45 -10.60 2.62
C PHE A 49 2.06 -10.48 4.01
N ALA A 50 3.33 -10.07 4.06
CA ALA A 50 4.03 -9.79 5.30
C ALA A 50 3.98 -8.29 5.58
N HIS A 51 3.45 -7.89 6.73
CA HIS A 51 3.51 -6.49 7.15
C HIS A 51 4.96 -6.09 7.39
N VAL A 52 5.39 -5.00 6.76
CA VAL A 52 6.75 -4.47 6.88
C VAL A 52 6.77 -3.32 7.88
N ARG A 53 5.88 -2.34 7.67
CA ARG A 53 5.80 -1.13 8.48
C ARG A 53 4.52 -0.37 8.22
N THR A 54 4.27 0.61 9.06
CA THR A 54 3.20 1.57 8.91
C THR A 54 3.78 2.98 8.79
N VAL A 55 3.37 3.72 7.76
CA VAL A 55 3.72 5.12 7.56
C VAL A 55 2.51 5.99 7.86
N VAL A 56 2.68 6.96 8.75
CA VAL A 56 1.68 8.00 8.99
C VAL A 56 2.23 9.31 8.46
N GLU A 57 1.65 9.82 7.37
CA GLU A 57 1.99 11.15 6.90
C GLU A 57 1.34 12.19 7.83
N LYS A 58 2.14 13.20 8.19
CA LYS A 58 1.76 14.21 9.17
C LYS A 58 0.41 14.84 8.84
N LEU A 59 -0.28 15.20 9.91
CA LEU A 59 -1.49 15.99 9.86
C LEU A 59 -1.24 17.32 9.17
N ALA A 60 -1.78 17.46 7.96
CA ALA A 60 -1.87 18.76 7.31
C ALA A 60 -2.94 19.58 8.03
N ALA A 61 -2.58 20.82 8.40
CA ALA A 61 -3.54 21.77 8.93
C ALA A 61 -4.65 22.01 7.89
N PRO A 62 -5.89 22.25 8.33
CA PRO A 62 -6.97 22.65 7.43
C PRO A 62 -6.56 23.81 6.53
N THR A 63 -6.91 23.72 5.25
CA THR A 63 -6.75 24.79 4.26
C THR A 63 -8.13 25.32 3.85
N PRO A 64 -8.24 26.50 3.20
CA PRO A 64 -9.54 27.01 2.74
C PRO A 64 -10.29 26.04 1.80
N ASP A 65 -9.57 25.30 0.96
CA ASP A 65 -10.13 24.27 0.07
C ASP A 65 -10.41 22.94 0.79
N ARG A 66 -9.80 22.71 1.95
CA ARG A 66 -9.96 21.48 2.75
C ARG A 66 -10.04 21.84 4.24
N PRO A 67 -11.23 22.21 4.75
CA PRO A 67 -11.41 22.73 6.11
C PRO A 67 -11.40 21.61 7.18
N CYS A 68 -10.58 20.58 6.98
CA CYS A 68 -10.42 19.47 7.90
C CYS A 68 -8.95 19.03 7.99
N TRP A 69 -8.59 18.51 9.15
CA TRP A 69 -7.28 17.91 9.39
C TRP A 69 -7.10 16.68 8.50
N GLN A 70 -6.00 16.63 7.74
CA GLN A 70 -5.72 15.51 6.84
C GLN A 70 -4.60 14.65 7.39
N THR A 71 -4.89 13.41 7.73
CA THR A 71 -3.89 12.39 8.05
C THR A 71 -3.95 11.27 7.03
N ARG A 72 -2.81 10.71 6.64
CA ARG A 72 -2.76 9.52 5.78
C ARG A 72 -2.01 8.42 6.48
N TRP A 73 -2.55 7.22 6.38
CA TRP A 73 -2.04 6.04 7.03
C TRP A 73 -1.81 4.99 5.96
N PHE A 74 -0.58 4.54 5.81
CA PHE A 74 -0.18 3.56 4.82
C PHE A 74 0.38 2.35 5.55
N GLU A 75 -0.25 1.19 5.37
CA GLU A 75 0.34 -0.08 5.77
C GLU A 75 1.13 -0.61 4.57
N ILE A 76 2.41 -0.85 4.79
CA ILE A 76 3.33 -1.34 3.76
C ILE A 76 3.49 -2.83 3.99
N LEU A 77 3.14 -3.62 2.99
CA LEU A 77 3.22 -5.07 3.02
C LEU A 77 4.06 -5.56 1.84
N ASP A 78 4.87 -6.58 2.10
CA ASP A 78 5.59 -7.32 1.07
C ASP A 78 4.77 -8.54 0.65
N LEU A 79 4.66 -8.76 -0.66
CA LEU A 79 4.16 -10.01 -1.21
C LEU A 79 5.20 -11.11 -0.98
N ALA A 80 4.81 -12.20 -0.32
CA ALA A 80 5.68 -13.35 -0.16
C ALA A 80 6.02 -13.98 -1.52
N PRO A 81 7.23 -14.52 -1.71
CA PRO A 81 7.59 -15.21 -2.94
C PRO A 81 6.63 -16.36 -3.27
N GLY A 82 6.31 -16.53 -4.55
CA GLY A 82 5.46 -17.61 -5.02
C GLY A 82 4.71 -17.29 -6.32
N ALA A 83 3.72 -18.13 -6.65
CA ALA A 83 3.07 -18.12 -7.97
C ALA A 83 2.43 -16.77 -8.36
N LEU A 84 1.89 -16.00 -7.40
CA LEU A 84 1.37 -14.66 -7.70
C LEU A 84 2.48 -13.69 -8.09
N GLN A 85 3.63 -13.73 -7.40
CA GLN A 85 4.78 -12.90 -7.74
C GLN A 85 5.28 -13.21 -9.16
N ASP A 86 5.42 -14.50 -9.47
CA ASP A 86 5.85 -14.96 -10.80
C ASP A 86 4.86 -14.52 -11.89
N HIS A 87 3.56 -14.64 -11.61
CA HIS A 87 2.50 -14.21 -12.52
C HIS A 87 2.54 -12.69 -12.78
N LEU A 88 2.69 -11.87 -11.73
CA LEU A 88 2.81 -10.41 -11.88
C LEU A 88 4.08 -10.02 -12.64
N ALA A 89 5.19 -10.72 -12.41
CA ALA A 89 6.44 -10.50 -13.15
C ALA A 89 6.29 -10.85 -14.63
N ALA A 90 5.59 -11.95 -14.96
CA ALA A 90 5.28 -12.34 -16.32
C ALA A 90 4.39 -11.29 -17.03
N LEU A 91 3.33 -10.81 -16.36
CA LEU A 91 2.47 -9.73 -16.90
C LEU A 91 3.26 -8.44 -17.15
N ALA A 92 4.16 -8.06 -16.25
CA ALA A 92 4.99 -6.87 -16.41
C ALA A 92 6.00 -6.97 -17.57
N ALA A 93 6.34 -8.19 -17.99
CA ALA A 93 7.23 -8.45 -19.12
C ALA A 93 6.48 -8.62 -20.45
N ASP A 94 5.14 -8.73 -20.42
CA ASP A 94 4.31 -8.96 -21.59
C ASP A 94 4.01 -7.63 -22.31
N PRO A 95 4.51 -7.41 -23.54
CA PRO A 95 4.25 -6.18 -24.29
C PRO A 95 2.78 -5.99 -24.67
N ASP A 96 1.98 -7.06 -24.67
CA ASP A 96 0.54 -7.00 -24.95
C ASP A 96 -0.29 -6.59 -23.72
N VAL A 97 0.36 -6.41 -22.56
CA VAL A 97 -0.25 -5.98 -21.28
C VAL A 97 0.35 -4.65 -20.81
N PRO A 98 0.16 -3.53 -21.55
CA PRO A 98 0.81 -2.25 -21.24
C PRO A 98 0.37 -1.61 -19.91
N GLY A 99 -0.70 -2.14 -19.29
CA GLY A 99 -1.21 -1.69 -18.00
C GLY A 99 -0.39 -2.15 -16.78
N VAL A 100 0.56 -3.07 -16.97
CA VAL A 100 1.44 -3.56 -15.90
C VAL A 100 2.89 -3.25 -16.25
N CYS A 101 3.66 -2.73 -15.28
CA CYS A 101 5.08 -2.50 -15.45
C CYS A 101 5.86 -2.90 -14.20
N SER A 102 7.14 -3.26 -14.38
CA SER A 102 8.08 -3.45 -13.29
C SER A 102 8.78 -2.13 -13.00
N ALA A 103 8.84 -1.75 -11.73
CA ALA A 103 9.47 -0.51 -11.28
C ALA A 103 10.60 -0.81 -10.31
N THR A 104 11.80 -0.30 -10.60
CA THR A 104 12.92 -0.33 -9.66
C THR A 104 12.76 0.78 -8.61
N TRP A 105 13.59 0.74 -7.57
CA TRP A 105 13.67 1.85 -6.62
C TRP A 105 14.02 3.18 -7.31
N LEU A 106 14.93 3.16 -8.29
CA LEU A 106 15.32 4.37 -9.00
C LEU A 106 14.12 4.98 -9.74
N ASP A 107 13.28 4.16 -10.35
CA ASP A 107 12.08 4.61 -11.04
C ASP A 107 11.07 5.23 -10.07
N ILE A 108 10.82 4.55 -8.93
CA ILE A 108 9.95 5.06 -7.87
C ILE A 108 10.47 6.40 -7.34
N SER A 109 11.77 6.54 -7.12
CA SER A 109 12.39 7.76 -6.61
C SER A 109 12.24 8.94 -7.58
N ARG A 110 12.24 8.67 -8.89
CA ARG A 110 11.99 9.65 -9.95
C ARG A 110 10.51 9.92 -10.17
N GLY A 111 9.63 9.04 -9.66
CA GLY A 111 8.20 9.10 -9.91
C GLY A 111 7.81 8.66 -11.32
N GLN A 112 8.62 7.84 -11.99
CA GLN A 112 8.38 7.49 -13.39
C GLN A 112 9.05 6.17 -13.81
N VAL A 113 8.35 5.35 -14.60
CA VAL A 113 8.88 4.17 -15.33
C VAL A 113 8.61 4.37 -16.81
N GLY A 114 9.66 4.51 -17.62
CA GLY A 114 9.49 4.82 -19.05
C GLY A 114 8.67 6.12 -19.22
N ALA A 115 7.51 6.04 -19.89
CA ALA A 115 6.60 7.17 -20.07
C ALA A 115 5.49 7.25 -18.99
N THR A 116 5.45 6.29 -18.05
CA THR A 116 4.37 6.15 -17.06
C THR A 116 4.73 6.85 -15.76
N THR A 117 3.84 7.72 -15.27
CA THR A 117 3.97 8.37 -13.96
C THR A 117 3.67 7.40 -12.83
N ILE A 118 4.55 7.34 -11.84
CA ILE A 118 4.32 6.62 -10.58
C ILE A 118 3.68 7.57 -9.57
N ALA A 119 2.64 7.10 -8.90
CA ALA A 119 1.94 7.90 -7.90
C ALA A 119 2.87 8.25 -6.70
N PRO A 120 2.80 9.48 -6.15
CA PRO A 120 3.77 9.95 -5.14
C PRO A 120 3.87 9.09 -3.88
N GLN A 121 2.78 8.42 -3.47
CA GLN A 121 2.76 7.57 -2.27
C GLN A 121 3.67 6.33 -2.39
N THR A 122 4.04 5.91 -3.60
CA THR A 122 4.93 4.76 -3.83
C THR A 122 6.33 4.99 -3.27
N ARG A 123 6.74 6.25 -3.01
CA ARG A 123 7.98 6.58 -2.29
C ARG A 123 8.12 5.84 -0.96
N HIS A 124 6.98 5.55 -0.32
CA HIS A 124 6.93 4.85 0.96
C HIS A 124 7.31 3.38 0.85
N LEU A 125 7.44 2.80 -0.34
CA LEU A 125 7.94 1.43 -0.53
C LEU A 125 9.45 1.34 -0.27
N SER A 126 10.21 2.44 -0.41
CA SER A 126 11.64 2.44 -0.14
C SER A 126 11.98 2.26 1.35
N THR A 127 12.85 1.30 1.65
CA THR A 127 13.36 1.02 3.01
C THR A 127 14.19 2.18 3.58
N ALA A 128 14.66 3.10 2.73
CA ALA A 128 15.37 4.32 3.14
C ALA A 128 14.45 5.46 3.63
N ALA A 129 13.12 5.28 3.61
CA ALA A 129 12.18 6.19 4.25
C ALA A 129 12.36 6.10 5.78
N THR A 130 13.38 6.80 6.26
CA THR A 130 13.68 7.01 7.67
C THR A 130 12.40 7.51 8.33
N ALA A 131 12.00 6.92 9.46
CA ALA A 131 10.92 7.46 10.28
C ALA A 131 11.17 8.97 10.45
N MET A 132 10.25 9.80 9.98
CA MET A 132 10.46 11.25 10.06
C MET A 132 10.66 11.63 11.54
N PRO A 133 11.66 12.48 11.85
CA PRO A 133 11.92 12.90 13.23
C PRO A 133 10.64 13.43 13.90
N GLY A 134 10.34 12.91 15.09
CA GLY A 134 9.18 13.32 15.91
C GLY A 134 7.90 12.49 15.74
N MET A 135 7.94 11.36 15.03
CA MET A 135 6.79 10.46 14.95
C MET A 135 6.80 9.42 16.08
N PRO A 136 5.67 9.18 16.77
CA PRO A 136 5.55 7.99 17.60
C PRO A 136 5.62 6.75 16.69
N VAL A 137 6.63 5.92 16.90
CA VAL A 137 6.64 4.57 16.34
C VAL A 137 5.54 3.82 17.06
N ILE A 138 4.41 3.58 16.40
CA ILE A 138 3.38 2.70 16.92
C ILE A 138 3.87 1.28 16.61
N PRO A 139 4.29 0.50 17.64
CA PRO A 139 4.78 -0.84 17.40
C PRO A 139 3.67 -1.65 16.74
N SER A 140 4.00 -2.30 15.63
CA SER A 140 3.12 -3.27 14.98
C SER A 140 2.83 -4.37 16.00
N ARG A 141 1.63 -4.40 16.57
CA ARG A 141 1.20 -5.57 17.34
C ARG A 141 1.08 -6.70 16.34
N GLN A 142 1.91 -7.74 16.52
CA GLN A 142 1.63 -9.03 15.90
C GLN A 142 0.22 -9.42 16.34
N MET A 143 -0.75 -9.36 15.42
CA MET A 143 -2.06 -9.94 15.66
C MET A 143 -1.85 -11.44 15.70
N SER A 144 -1.68 -11.97 16.92
CA SER A 144 -1.64 -13.39 17.17
C SER A 144 -2.96 -13.96 16.67
N ARG A 145 -2.90 -14.71 15.56
CA ARG A 145 -4.06 -15.48 15.06
C ARG A 145 -4.48 -16.41 16.19
N ARG A 146 -5.69 -16.21 16.71
CA ARG A 146 -6.40 -17.16 17.56
C ARG A 146 -7.39 -17.92 16.70
#